data_AF-A0A3N7BL37-F1
#
_entry.id   AF-A0A3N7BL37-F1
#
_cell.length_a   1.000
_cell.length_b   1.000
_cell.length_c   1.000
_cell.angle_alpha   90.00
_cell.angle_beta   90.00
_cell.angle_gamma   90.00
#
_symmetry.space_group_name_H-M   'P 1'
#
loop_
_entity.id
_entity.type
_entity.pdbx_description
1 polymer ?
#
loop_
_entity_poly.entity_id
_entity_poly.type
_entity_poly.pdbx_seq_one_letter_code
_entity_poly.pdbx_strand_id
1 'polypeptide(L)'
;MKKIMIALMIGMGMMQATTGVAQVNVQVNIGSQPGWGPTGYDYASYYYLPEINCYYDVARGQFIILNNNQWVYSAGVPSRYRSFDLYRTYKVVVNRPKPYQYNSNDLRAYGGYKNNHSQAVIRNSGEYKYYQSAGHPNHNQWKGNNGNVGGNTQRVQPRNNNNNTVRNTNARAQTTEQSVRTNNRSSANRGQR
;
A
#
# COMPACT_ATOMS: atom_id res chain seq x y z
N MET A 1 55.09 60.85 11.71
CA MET A 1 54.68 60.55 10.31
C MET A 1 53.93 59.22 10.38
N LYS A 2 52.60 59.10 10.33
CA LYS A 2 51.51 59.86 9.66
C LYS A 2 51.52 59.76 8.12
N LYS A 3 50.77 58.77 7.63
CA LYS A 3 50.11 58.66 6.31
C LYS A 3 51.04 58.44 5.10
N ILE A 4 50.46 57.92 4.01
CA ILE A 4 51.11 57.51 2.74
C ILE A 4 51.92 56.20 2.97
N MET A 5 51.63 55.03 2.37
CA MET A 5 51.20 54.74 1.00
C MET A 5 49.93 53.88 0.91
N ILE A 6 48.83 54.49 0.50
CA ILE A 6 47.69 53.79 -0.12
C ILE A 6 48.02 53.67 -1.61
N ALA A 7 48.76 52.62 -2.00
CA ALA A 7 49.21 52.45 -3.39
C ALA A 7 49.61 51.00 -3.76
N LEU A 8 48.75 50.02 -3.47
CA LEU A 8 48.83 48.68 -4.10
C LEU A 8 47.40 48.12 -4.26
N MET A 9 46.62 48.88 -5.03
CA MET A 9 45.33 48.47 -5.56
C MET A 9 45.52 47.46 -6.69
N ILE A 10 44.54 46.55 -6.83
CA ILE A 10 44.25 45.74 -8.03
C ILE A 10 45.25 44.60 -8.32
N GLY A 11 44.82 43.37 -8.03
CA GLY A 11 45.44 42.15 -8.54
C GLY A 11 44.86 40.87 -7.94
N MET A 12 44.19 40.05 -8.77
CA MET A 12 43.85 38.66 -8.47
C MET A 12 42.90 38.37 -7.30
N GLY A 13 41.78 39.09 -7.27
CA GLY A 13 40.51 38.53 -6.80
C GLY A 13 39.90 37.57 -7.83
N MET A 14 40.63 36.54 -8.28
CA MET A 14 40.08 35.51 -9.17
C MET A 14 39.18 34.58 -8.36
N MET A 15 37.91 34.99 -8.23
CA MET A 15 36.83 34.16 -7.72
C MET A 15 36.63 32.98 -8.66
N GLN A 16 37.34 31.87 -8.43
CA GLN A 16 37.03 30.60 -9.06
C GLN A 16 35.69 30.11 -8.52
N ALA A 17 34.61 30.55 -9.17
CA ALA A 17 33.29 30.00 -9.02
C ALA A 17 33.31 28.57 -9.59
N THR A 18 33.78 27.62 -8.79
CA THR A 18 33.62 26.21 -9.09
C THR A 18 32.13 25.92 -9.10
N THR A 19 31.57 25.73 -10.30
CA THR A 19 30.19 25.27 -10.50
C THR A 19 30.12 23.81 -10.06
N GLY A 20 30.06 23.62 -8.74
CA GLY A 20 29.92 22.31 -8.13
C GLY A 20 28.66 21.64 -8.65
N VAL A 21 28.83 20.61 -9.48
CA VAL A 21 27.75 19.71 -9.88
C VAL A 21 27.26 18.97 -8.63
N ALA A 22 26.26 19.56 -7.97
CA ALA A 22 25.64 18.97 -6.80
C ALA A 22 25.03 17.61 -7.20
N GLN A 23 25.66 16.51 -6.77
CA GLN A 23 25.12 15.18 -6.98
C GLN A 23 23.86 15.02 -6.14
N VAL A 24 22.70 15.18 -6.77
CA VAL A 24 21.39 15.00 -6.13
C VAL A 24 21.19 13.52 -5.84
N ASN A 25 21.52 13.11 -4.62
CA ASN A 25 21.27 11.75 -4.13
C ASN A 25 19.78 11.57 -3.79
N VAL A 26 19.01 11.05 -4.74
CA VAL A 26 17.60 10.70 -4.53
C VAL A 26 17.52 9.38 -3.75
N GLN A 27 17.27 9.48 -2.45
CA GLN A 27 17.02 8.30 -1.60
C GLN A 27 15.63 7.74 -1.90
N VAL A 28 15.53 6.41 -2.05
CA VAL A 28 14.27 5.67 -2.27
C VAL A 28 14.23 4.50 -1.30
N ASN A 29 13.09 4.28 -0.62
CA ASN A 29 12.95 3.17 0.34
C ASN A 29 11.58 2.46 0.31
N ILE A 30 10.87 2.48 -0.82
CA ILE A 30 9.54 1.85 -0.97
C ILE A 30 9.51 0.39 -0.48
N GLY A 31 10.61 -0.37 -0.66
CA GLY A 31 10.72 -1.75 -0.15
C GLY A 31 10.67 -1.89 1.37
N SER A 32 11.13 -0.89 2.12
CA SER A 32 11.05 -0.83 3.59
C SER A 32 9.71 -0.29 4.09
N GLN A 33 8.95 0.39 3.24
CA GLN A 33 7.64 0.91 3.60
C GLN A 33 6.63 -0.25 3.72
N PRO A 34 5.93 -0.43 4.85
CA PRO A 34 4.95 -1.50 5.02
C PRO A 34 3.73 -1.29 4.12
N GLY A 35 2.96 -2.34 3.85
CA GLY A 35 1.76 -2.28 2.99
C GLY A 35 0.66 -1.32 3.49
N TRP A 36 0.63 -1.00 4.78
CA TRP A 36 -0.26 0.01 5.33
C TRP A 36 0.29 1.45 5.21
N GLY A 37 1.54 1.62 4.77
CA GLY A 37 2.18 2.90 4.46
C GLY A 37 1.43 3.70 3.37
N PRO A 38 1.68 5.01 3.24
CA PRO A 38 0.86 5.87 2.40
C PRO A 38 1.39 5.86 0.96
N THR A 39 0.48 5.90 -0.02
CA THR A 39 0.88 6.17 -1.40
C THR A 39 1.33 7.64 -1.57
N GLY A 40 2.05 7.93 -2.66
CA GLY A 40 2.57 9.26 -2.97
C GLY A 40 4.00 9.54 -2.51
N TYR A 41 4.66 8.60 -1.82
CA TYR A 41 6.00 8.78 -1.27
C TYR A 41 6.96 7.67 -1.71
N ASP A 42 8.06 8.06 -2.38
CA ASP A 42 9.15 7.13 -2.73
C ASP A 42 10.16 6.97 -1.58
N TYR A 43 10.14 7.90 -0.62
CA TYR A 43 10.94 7.88 0.59
C TYR A 43 10.16 8.33 1.84
N ALA A 44 10.30 7.57 2.92
CA ALA A 44 9.81 7.94 4.25
C ALA A 44 10.80 7.50 5.34
N SER A 45 11.23 8.41 6.21
CA SER A 45 12.02 8.06 7.41
C SER A 45 11.11 7.54 8.53
N TYR A 46 10.02 8.26 8.81
CA TYR A 46 9.04 7.92 9.83
C TYR A 46 7.62 8.17 9.31
N TYR A 47 6.65 7.47 9.91
CA TYR A 47 5.25 7.85 9.89
C TYR A 47 4.83 8.38 11.25
N TYR A 48 4.09 9.48 11.30
CA TYR A 48 3.36 9.92 12.49
C TYR A 48 1.89 9.51 12.37
N LEU A 49 1.37 8.87 13.42
CA LEU A 49 -0.01 8.37 13.52
C LEU A 49 -0.78 9.27 14.52
N PRO A 50 -1.56 10.27 14.07
CA PRO A 50 -2.19 11.26 14.95
C PRO A 50 -3.27 10.68 15.87
N GLU A 51 -3.97 9.63 15.45
CA GLU A 51 -5.09 9.05 16.20
C GLU A 51 -4.64 8.34 17.49
N ILE A 52 -3.46 7.72 17.47
CA ILE A 52 -2.85 7.03 18.63
C ILE A 52 -1.59 7.72 19.16
N ASN A 53 -1.31 8.94 18.67
CA ASN A 53 -0.16 9.79 18.97
C ASN A 53 1.18 9.03 19.07
N CYS A 54 1.53 8.27 18.03
CA CYS A 54 2.79 7.52 17.99
C CYS A 54 3.50 7.67 16.65
N TYR A 55 4.72 7.14 16.57
CA TYR A 55 5.50 7.10 15.35
C TYR A 55 5.77 5.66 14.93
N TYR A 56 6.14 5.48 13.66
CA TYR A 56 6.72 4.26 13.13
C TYR A 56 8.00 4.62 12.38
N ASP A 57 9.12 4.01 12.77
CA ASP A 57 10.41 4.11 12.08
C ASP A 57 10.41 3.12 10.91
N VAL A 58 10.45 3.64 9.69
CA VAL A 58 10.36 2.86 8.46
C VAL A 58 11.61 2.02 8.23
N ALA A 59 12.78 2.48 8.68
CA ALA A 59 14.03 1.76 8.53
C ALA A 59 14.18 0.61 9.55
N ARG A 60 13.66 0.80 10.77
CA ARG A 60 13.66 -0.23 11.83
C ARG A 60 12.47 -1.20 11.75
N GLY A 61 11.39 -0.79 11.08
CA GLY A 61 10.13 -1.54 11.09
C GLY A 61 9.42 -1.55 12.45
N GLN A 62 9.66 -0.54 13.29
CA GLN A 62 9.24 -0.50 14.70
C GLN A 62 8.45 0.76 15.04
N PHE A 63 7.48 0.64 15.93
CA PHE A 63 6.77 1.78 16.52
C PHE A 63 7.65 2.49 17.55
N ILE A 64 7.43 3.80 17.71
CA ILE A 64 7.98 4.62 18.80
C ILE A 64 6.80 5.20 19.56
N ILE A 65 6.69 4.84 20.83
CA ILE A 65 5.50 5.05 21.66
C ILE A 65 5.87 5.80 22.94
N LEU A 66 4.96 6.64 23.42
CA LEU A 66 5.13 7.30 24.71
C LEU A 66 4.68 6.36 25.84
N ASN A 67 5.61 6.02 26.72
CA ASN A 67 5.42 5.19 27.91
C ASN A 67 6.18 5.82 29.08
N ASN A 68 5.50 6.10 30.21
CA ASN A 68 6.08 6.75 31.40
C ASN A 68 6.94 7.98 31.07
N ASN A 69 6.40 8.89 30.26
CA ASN A 69 7.06 10.11 29.76
C ASN A 69 8.34 9.88 28.91
N GLN A 70 8.65 8.64 28.54
CA GLN A 70 9.77 8.28 27.68
C GLN A 70 9.30 7.70 26.34
N TRP A 71 10.05 7.99 25.28
CA TRP A 71 9.82 7.42 23.95
C TRP A 71 10.60 6.12 23.82
N VAL A 72 9.88 5.00 23.64
CA VAL A 72 10.46 3.66 23.55
C VAL A 72 10.09 2.99 22.22
N TYR A 73 11.00 2.17 21.69
CA TYR A 73 10.71 1.34 20.52
C TYR A 73 9.85 0.13 20.90
N SER A 74 8.98 -0.29 19.98
CA SER A 74 8.12 -1.47 20.13
C SER A 74 7.91 -2.15 18.79
N ALA A 75 7.89 -3.49 18.78
CA ALA A 75 7.60 -4.28 17.58
C ALA A 75 6.13 -4.17 17.12
N GLY A 76 5.24 -3.62 17.96
CA GLY A 76 3.83 -3.45 17.64
C GLY A 76 3.19 -2.26 18.37
N VAL A 77 1.95 -1.97 17.98
CA VAL A 77 1.09 -0.96 18.62
C VAL A 77 0.87 -1.34 20.10
N PRO A 78 0.85 -0.39 21.05
CA PRO A 78 0.59 -0.67 22.47
C PRO A 78 -0.67 -1.51 22.69
N SER A 79 -0.72 -2.32 23.76
CA SER A 79 -1.87 -3.18 24.07
C SER A 79 -3.21 -2.45 24.06
N ARG A 80 -3.25 -1.23 24.61
CA ARG A 80 -4.40 -0.30 24.61
C ARG A 80 -4.89 0.13 23.22
N TYR A 81 -4.12 -0.14 22.17
CA TYR A 81 -4.42 0.17 20.76
C TYR A 81 -4.29 -1.07 19.86
N ARG A 82 -4.39 -2.30 20.40
CA ARG A 82 -4.31 -3.53 19.57
C ARG A 82 -5.48 -3.75 18.62
N SER A 83 -6.63 -3.13 18.88
CA SER A 83 -7.81 -3.12 18.01
C SER A 83 -7.69 -2.14 16.83
N PHE A 84 -6.55 -1.46 16.68
CA PHE A 84 -6.38 -0.33 15.78
C PHE A 84 -5.98 -0.75 14.36
N ASP A 85 -6.74 -0.31 13.36
CA ASP A 85 -6.50 -0.69 11.96
C ASP A 85 -5.50 0.26 11.26
N LEU A 86 -4.25 -0.20 11.18
CA LEU A 86 -3.16 0.50 10.50
C LEU A 86 -3.42 0.75 9.01
N TYR A 87 -4.28 -0.04 8.34
CA TYR A 87 -4.64 0.17 6.94
C TYR A 87 -5.67 1.28 6.73
N ARG A 88 -6.31 1.77 7.80
CA ARG A 88 -7.35 2.81 7.75
C ARG A 88 -6.94 4.11 8.43
N THR A 89 -6.07 4.07 9.44
CA THR A 89 -5.54 5.28 10.08
C THR A 89 -4.87 6.20 9.06
N TYR A 90 -5.14 7.50 9.18
CA TYR A 90 -4.28 8.51 8.56
C TYR A 90 -2.86 8.38 9.12
N LYS A 91 -1.85 8.61 8.29
CA LYS A 91 -0.49 8.86 8.77
C LYS A 91 0.29 9.81 7.88
N VAL A 92 1.16 10.57 8.53
CA VAL A 92 1.95 11.64 7.95
C VAL A 92 3.38 11.15 7.76
N VAL A 93 3.95 11.33 6.57
CA VAL A 93 5.39 11.08 6.35
C VAL A 93 6.20 12.19 6.99
N VAL A 94 7.12 11.83 7.88
CA VAL A 94 7.95 12.76 8.64
C VAL A 94 9.43 12.45 8.41
N ASN A 95 10.06 13.27 7.59
CA ASN A 95 11.46 13.10 7.16
C ASN A 95 12.39 14.06 7.91
N ARG A 96 12.50 13.89 9.24
CA ARG A 96 13.45 14.62 10.10
C ARG A 96 14.00 13.71 11.21
N PRO A 97 15.20 13.97 11.76
CA PRO A 97 15.75 13.18 12.85
C PRO A 97 14.86 13.20 14.10
N LYS A 98 14.72 12.03 14.75
CA LYS A 98 14.05 11.85 16.06
C LYS A 98 12.74 12.66 16.20
N PRO A 99 11.76 12.50 15.30
CA PRO A 99 10.63 13.43 15.19
C PRO A 99 9.76 13.49 16.46
N TYR A 100 9.73 12.39 17.21
CA TYR A 100 9.08 12.23 18.52
C TYR A 100 9.56 13.21 19.60
N GLN A 101 10.77 13.77 19.48
CA GLN A 101 11.24 14.83 20.38
C GLN A 101 10.47 16.15 20.17
N TYR A 102 9.77 16.30 19.05
CA TYR A 102 8.96 17.46 18.68
C TYR A 102 7.46 17.09 18.59
N ASN A 103 7.01 16.11 19.37
CA ASN A 103 5.65 15.56 19.27
C ASN A 103 4.53 16.59 19.50
N SER A 104 4.76 17.61 20.34
CA SER A 104 3.82 18.73 20.51
C SER A 104 3.57 19.50 19.21
N ASN A 105 4.60 19.64 18.35
CA ASN A 105 4.47 20.29 17.05
C ASN A 105 3.67 19.43 16.07
N ASP A 106 3.96 18.12 16.00
CA ASP A 106 3.22 17.20 15.11
C ASP A 106 1.76 17.04 15.56
N LEU A 107 1.50 16.92 16.85
CA LEU A 107 0.15 16.80 17.40
C LEU A 107 -0.67 18.06 17.10
N ARG A 108 -0.08 19.25 17.20
CA ARG A 108 -0.72 20.52 16.82
C ARG A 108 -0.95 20.63 15.30
N ALA A 109 0.01 20.19 14.48
CA ALA A 109 -0.08 20.30 13.02
C ALA A 109 -1.00 19.25 12.37
N TYR A 110 -1.07 18.04 12.94
CA TYR A 110 -1.69 16.87 12.31
C TYR A 110 -2.77 16.18 13.16
N GLY A 111 -2.98 16.59 14.42
CA GLY A 111 -4.00 16.01 15.29
C GLY A 111 -5.44 16.12 14.75
N GLY A 112 -5.70 17.03 13.82
CA GLY A 112 -6.98 17.13 13.10
C GLY A 112 -7.26 15.93 12.17
N TYR A 113 -6.24 15.21 11.70
CA TYR A 113 -6.40 14.06 10.80
C TYR A 113 -6.72 12.75 11.52
N LYS A 114 -6.87 12.76 12.85
CA LYS A 114 -7.14 11.57 13.68
C LYS A 114 -8.39 10.77 13.31
N ASN A 115 -9.32 11.32 12.53
CA ASN A 115 -10.55 10.63 12.08
C ASN A 115 -10.57 10.46 10.55
N ASN A 116 -9.46 10.74 9.85
CA ASN A 116 -9.38 10.63 8.40
C ASN A 116 -9.04 9.19 8.00
N HIS A 117 -9.98 8.51 7.35
CA HIS A 117 -9.81 7.13 6.87
C HIS A 117 -9.86 7.01 5.33
N SER A 118 -9.66 8.10 4.60
CA SER A 118 -9.68 8.12 3.12
C SER A 118 -8.30 8.04 2.48
N GLN A 119 -7.22 7.97 3.27
CA GLN A 119 -5.86 7.91 2.77
C GLN A 119 -5.59 6.56 2.07
N ALA A 120 -5.19 6.61 0.79
CA ALA A 120 -4.75 5.44 0.06
C ALA A 120 -3.45 4.86 0.65
N VAL A 121 -3.36 3.53 0.66
CA VAL A 121 -2.26 2.77 1.24
C VAL A 121 -1.59 1.87 0.21
N ILE A 122 -0.30 1.63 0.39
CA ILE A 122 0.59 0.88 -0.51
C ILE A 122 -0.05 -0.44 -0.95
N ARG A 123 -0.59 -1.25 -0.02
CA ARG A 123 -1.24 -2.56 -0.27
C ARG A 123 -2.38 -2.51 -1.28
N ASN A 124 -3.05 -1.36 -1.40
CA ASN A 124 -4.22 -1.17 -2.28
C ASN A 124 -3.87 -0.42 -3.58
N SER A 125 -2.61 -0.02 -3.80
CA SER A 125 -2.21 0.68 -5.02
C SER A 125 -2.10 -0.29 -6.22
N GLY A 126 -2.39 0.22 -7.41
CA GLY A 126 -2.10 -0.47 -8.68
C GLY A 126 -0.72 -0.14 -9.25
N GLU A 127 0.03 0.79 -8.66
CA GLU A 127 1.30 1.26 -9.24
C GLU A 127 2.43 0.23 -9.03
N TYR A 128 3.09 -0.16 -10.13
CA TYR A 128 4.16 -1.17 -10.12
C TYR A 128 5.29 -0.87 -9.12
N LYS A 129 5.62 0.40 -8.85
CA LYS A 129 6.66 0.78 -7.87
C LYS A 129 6.35 0.26 -6.46
N TYR A 130 5.07 0.18 -6.09
CA TYR A 130 4.66 -0.31 -4.77
C TYR A 130 4.77 -1.82 -4.61
N TYR A 131 4.97 -2.56 -5.71
CA TYR A 131 5.24 -4.00 -5.63
C TYR A 131 6.60 -4.25 -4.93
N GLN A 132 7.49 -3.26 -4.86
CA GLN A 132 8.72 -3.35 -4.08
C GLN A 132 8.45 -3.58 -2.58
N SER A 133 7.34 -3.09 -2.03
CA SER A 133 6.97 -3.29 -0.62
C SER A 133 6.60 -4.74 -0.35
N ALA A 134 7.20 -5.32 0.69
CA ALA A 134 6.86 -6.67 1.16
C ALA A 134 5.41 -6.82 1.65
N GLY A 135 4.71 -5.70 1.94
CA GLY A 135 3.29 -5.70 2.30
C GLY A 135 2.34 -5.58 1.11
N HIS A 136 2.84 -5.61 -0.12
CA HIS A 136 2.05 -5.50 -1.34
C HIS A 136 1.56 -6.88 -1.84
N PRO A 137 0.29 -7.06 -2.25
CA PRO A 137 -0.21 -8.37 -2.70
C PRO A 137 0.57 -8.93 -3.92
N ASN A 138 0.97 -8.03 -4.82
CA ASN A 138 1.76 -8.37 -6.01
C ASN A 138 3.29 -8.31 -5.78
N HIS A 139 3.78 -8.39 -4.53
CA HIS A 139 5.22 -8.31 -4.23
C HIS A 139 6.06 -9.31 -5.04
N ASN A 140 5.56 -10.55 -5.20
CA ASN A 140 6.21 -11.60 -5.98
C ASN A 140 6.35 -11.29 -7.49
N GLN A 141 5.69 -10.23 -7.99
CA GLN A 141 5.79 -9.76 -9.38
C GLN A 141 6.83 -8.64 -9.55
N TRP A 142 7.39 -8.11 -8.45
CA TRP A 142 8.44 -7.10 -8.49
C TRP A 142 9.75 -7.68 -9.05
N LYS A 143 10.22 -7.11 -10.16
CA LYS A 143 11.47 -7.55 -10.82
C LYS A 143 12.70 -6.71 -10.47
N GLY A 144 12.52 -5.67 -9.65
CA GLY A 144 13.58 -4.72 -9.31
C GLY A 144 14.10 -3.93 -10.51
N ASN A 145 15.14 -3.14 -10.27
CA ASN A 145 16.00 -2.59 -11.31
C ASN A 145 17.19 -3.54 -11.59
N ASN A 146 16.98 -4.84 -11.42
CA ASN A 146 18.03 -5.83 -11.65
C ASN A 146 18.17 -6.04 -13.15
N GLY A 147 19.09 -5.28 -13.76
CA GLY A 147 19.41 -5.35 -15.19
C GLY A 147 20.04 -6.69 -15.54
N ASN A 148 19.22 -7.72 -15.68
CA ASN A 148 19.67 -9.06 -16.03
C ASN A 148 19.36 -9.35 -17.49
N VAL A 149 20.37 -9.11 -18.32
CA VAL A 149 20.45 -9.63 -19.69
C VAL A 149 20.48 -11.15 -19.62
N GLY A 150 19.59 -11.82 -20.35
CA GLY A 150 19.61 -13.29 -20.49
C GLY A 150 18.80 -14.06 -19.45
N GLY A 151 17.49 -14.18 -19.70
CA GLY A 151 16.58 -15.02 -18.93
C GLY A 151 15.45 -15.54 -19.81
N ASN A 152 15.75 -16.54 -20.65
CA ASN A 152 14.79 -17.18 -21.55
C ASN A 152 13.74 -17.97 -20.74
N THR A 153 12.70 -17.30 -20.27
CA THR A 153 11.55 -17.93 -19.64
C THR A 153 10.45 -18.12 -20.68
N GLN A 154 10.23 -19.37 -21.08
CA GLN A 154 9.18 -19.72 -22.04
C GLN A 154 7.81 -19.19 -21.58
N ARG A 155 7.03 -18.67 -22.52
CA ARG A 155 5.61 -18.29 -22.31
C ARG A 155 4.78 -19.52 -21.95
N VAL A 156 4.63 -19.81 -20.67
CA VAL A 156 3.49 -20.59 -20.18
C VAL A 156 2.28 -19.63 -20.19
N GLN A 157 1.38 -19.81 -21.15
CA GLN A 157 0.13 -19.07 -21.21
C GLN A 157 -0.74 -19.42 -19.99
N PRO A 158 -1.37 -18.45 -19.31
CA PRO A 158 -2.34 -18.76 -18.28
C PRO A 158 -3.57 -19.44 -18.92
N ARG A 159 -3.78 -20.71 -18.58
CA ARG A 159 -4.94 -21.50 -19.00
C ARG A 159 -6.21 -20.86 -18.45
N ASN A 160 -7.01 -20.25 -19.32
CA ASN A 160 -8.25 -19.58 -18.97
C ASN A 160 -9.32 -20.60 -18.53
N ASN A 161 -9.42 -20.85 -17.23
CA ASN A 161 -10.36 -21.81 -16.64
C ASN A 161 -11.72 -21.15 -16.36
N ASN A 162 -12.43 -20.76 -17.41
CA ASN A 162 -13.81 -20.28 -17.34
C ASN A 162 -14.80 -21.43 -17.10
N ASN A 163 -14.85 -21.97 -15.87
CA ASN A 163 -15.91 -22.86 -15.41
C ASN A 163 -16.92 -22.09 -14.55
N ASN A 164 -17.80 -21.33 -15.19
CA ASN A 164 -19.00 -20.78 -14.56
C ASN A 164 -20.27 -21.33 -15.20
N THR A 165 -20.50 -22.64 -15.01
CA THR A 165 -21.75 -23.28 -15.42
C THR A 165 -22.69 -23.32 -14.22
N VAL A 166 -23.45 -22.23 -14.03
CA VAL A 166 -24.56 -22.19 -13.08
C VAL A 166 -25.62 -23.21 -13.51
N ARG A 167 -25.58 -24.41 -12.93
CA ARG A 167 -26.63 -25.43 -13.12
C ARG A 167 -27.88 -25.01 -12.34
N ASN A 168 -28.74 -24.26 -13.01
CA ASN A 168 -30.08 -23.95 -12.52
C ASN A 168 -30.90 -25.24 -12.40
N THR A 169 -31.25 -25.61 -11.16
CA THR A 169 -32.06 -26.78 -10.84
C THR A 169 -33.54 -26.50 -11.08
N ASN A 170 -34.03 -26.80 -12.28
CA ASN A 170 -35.47 -26.86 -12.55
C ASN A 170 -35.88 -28.31 -12.87
N ALA A 171 -36.24 -29.04 -11.83
CA ALA A 171 -36.92 -30.33 -11.98
C ALA A 171 -38.38 -30.09 -12.39
N ARG A 172 -38.70 -30.35 -13.67
CA ARG A 172 -40.08 -30.49 -14.11
C ARG A 172 -40.18 -31.64 -15.11
N ALA A 173 -40.73 -32.76 -14.64
CA ALA A 173 -40.96 -33.92 -15.47
C ALA A 173 -42.00 -33.59 -16.56
N GLN A 174 -41.69 -33.96 -17.81
CA GLN A 174 -42.67 -34.16 -18.87
C GLN A 174 -42.37 -35.48 -19.56
N THR A 175 -43.24 -36.45 -19.30
CA THR A 175 -43.28 -37.77 -19.91
C THR A 175 -43.69 -37.66 -21.38
N THR A 176 -43.06 -38.44 -22.27
CA THR A 176 -43.58 -38.76 -23.61
C THR A 176 -43.06 -40.14 -24.01
N GLU A 177 -43.82 -40.84 -24.87
CA GLU A 177 -43.63 -42.19 -25.44
C GLU A 177 -44.42 -43.33 -24.75
N GLN A 178 -44.98 -44.31 -25.47
CA GLN A 178 -45.67 -44.27 -26.78
C GLN A 178 -46.52 -45.55 -26.93
N SER A 179 -47.75 -45.44 -27.45
CA SER A 179 -48.55 -46.48 -28.15
C SER A 179 -48.45 -47.98 -27.77
N VAL A 180 -49.57 -48.57 -27.29
CA VAL A 180 -50.05 -49.90 -27.76
C VAL A 180 -51.58 -49.86 -27.94
N ARG A 181 -52.07 -50.66 -28.89
CA ARG A 181 -53.43 -50.66 -29.46
C ARG A 181 -54.50 -51.34 -28.58
N THR A 182 -55.74 -51.11 -29.03
CA THR A 182 -57.00 -51.86 -28.78
C THR A 182 -57.62 -51.73 -27.38
N ASN A 183 -58.94 -51.85 -27.21
CA ASN A 183 -59.99 -52.23 -28.19
C ASN A 183 -61.29 -51.40 -28.03
N ASN A 184 -62.17 -51.36 -29.04
CA ASN A 184 -63.46 -50.67 -28.99
C ASN A 184 -64.63 -51.66 -29.13
N ARG A 185 -65.48 -51.81 -28.10
CA ARG A 185 -66.78 -52.50 -28.20
C ARG A 185 -67.74 -52.11 -27.06
N SER A 186 -68.82 -51.47 -27.48
CA SER A 186 -70.12 -51.25 -26.82
C SER A 186 -70.61 -52.32 -25.82
N SER A 187 -71.23 -51.88 -24.71
CA SER A 187 -72.65 -52.20 -24.41
C SER A 187 -73.21 -51.48 -23.16
N ALA A 188 -74.23 -50.65 -23.38
CA ALA A 188 -75.47 -50.44 -22.62
C ALA A 188 -75.59 -50.53 -21.06
N ASN A 189 -76.31 -49.53 -20.53
CA ASN A 189 -77.55 -49.62 -19.70
C ASN A 189 -77.54 -49.37 -18.17
N ARG A 190 -78.40 -48.41 -17.76
CA ARG A 190 -79.30 -48.31 -16.58
C ARG A 190 -78.84 -48.54 -15.12
N GLY A 191 -79.37 -47.66 -14.26
CA GLY A 191 -79.53 -47.80 -12.80
C GLY A 191 -79.17 -46.49 -12.09
N GLN A 192 -80.08 -45.52 -11.95
CA GLN A 192 -81.02 -45.37 -10.82
C GLN A 192 -80.35 -45.59 -9.45
N ARG A 193 -80.13 -44.54 -8.64
CA ARG A 193 -81.07 -43.74 -7.82
C ARG A 193 -81.11 -44.27 -6.39
#